data_AF-A0A928XHP2-F1
#
_entry.id   AF-A0A928XHP2-F1
#
_cell.length_a   1.000
_cell.length_b   1.000
_cell.length_c   1.000
_cell.angle_alpha   90.00
_cell.angle_beta   90.00
_cell.angle_gamma   90.00
#
_symmetry.space_group_name_H-M   'P 1'
#
loop_
_entity.id
_entity.type
_entity.pdbx_description
1 polymer ?
#
loop_
_entity_poly.entity_id
_entity_poly.type
_entity_poly.pdbx_seq_one_letter_code
_entity_poly.pdbx_strand_id
1 'polypeptide(L)'
;MGGLREIPGFLGTGGNLLVDLTLVIEILFYISLCLGVTAQLRKQYKWHDRFQIPVVVLNLFFIAFVMIPTLIAIISSGVGNMPGLVLAHASFGVLAQGVAVYCLLAGLKILPRKIGVLRWFMWAAFVLWTITLLLGIMLYIDFYTGGDSSGEAVTEHAAELASEHAAEVAVAPTVAPIETVAEHAEEPVITEPTEAPVEPVEEHAEAPVELVEEHAAEPVEVAAEPTATPEPPPPTPTPAPVRAGLLTVSDDQVHGDKATLALTGVAAPPDGSVYEAWLEGETQTPFSLGKLTLQGDAINHTFTDPAGRNLLALFNRAFISVEPTNDNDPAPSGVNAFEGEVSAAALEPIRLVVAAALDTPDGDGYALNALNQVLKIEPEVGFQKDYSIAENDLAALKIQAEGILNILEGQDAPNFGDRDGSGDVYNPGDGYGLLGFGAGYLPAIATQAAAAAQVEGASPETVLQAEQAQAAAANAISLAEQIRDLELQILQAGDTASAADLVNQVVALTQSLTDADGVDLANPGQGGMRTLYTLGQLMASIELFPVAGEITAPAAAPTPELIDEHAGDTVSEHDGN
;
A
#
# COMPACT_ATOMS: atom_id res chain seq x y z
N MET A 1 -0.64 13.52 4.32
CA MET A 1 -1.68 13.88 3.32
C MET A 1 -2.48 12.65 2.85
N GLY A 2 -2.25 11.45 3.42
CA GLY A 2 -2.86 10.18 2.97
C GLY A 2 -4.37 10.22 2.82
N GLY A 3 -5.10 10.70 3.83
CA GLY A 3 -6.57 10.71 3.80
C GLY A 3 -7.22 11.51 2.67
N LEU A 4 -6.54 12.48 2.03
CA LEU A 4 -7.11 13.20 0.87
C LEU A 4 -6.99 12.41 -0.45
N ARG A 5 -6.14 11.37 -0.49
CA ARG A 5 -5.96 10.51 -1.66
C ARG A 5 -6.98 9.37 -1.72
N GLU A 6 -7.61 9.05 -0.60
CA GLU A 6 -8.61 7.99 -0.46
C GLU A 6 -10.04 8.48 -0.68
N ILE A 7 -10.29 9.78 -0.51
CA ILE A 7 -11.62 10.37 -0.72
C ILE A 7 -11.86 10.54 -2.23
N PRO A 8 -12.99 10.05 -2.78
CA PRO A 8 -13.37 10.30 -4.17
C PRO A 8 -13.38 11.79 -4.52
N GLY A 9 -12.97 12.11 -5.75
CA GLY A 9 -13.05 13.45 -6.29
C GLY A 9 -14.49 13.98 -6.39
N PHE A 10 -14.62 15.30 -6.42
CA PHE A 10 -15.91 15.99 -6.55
C PHE A 10 -16.22 16.44 -7.99
N LEU A 11 -15.27 16.30 -8.92
CA LEU A 11 -15.44 16.66 -10.33
C LEU A 11 -16.10 15.55 -11.17
N GLY A 12 -16.47 14.43 -10.54
CA GLY A 12 -17.15 13.32 -11.21
C GLY A 12 -16.25 12.56 -12.18
N THR A 13 -14.97 12.46 -11.85
CA THR A 13 -13.95 11.71 -12.59
C THR A 13 -13.37 10.62 -11.68
N GLY A 14 -12.52 9.74 -12.20
CA GLY A 14 -11.79 8.74 -11.41
C GLY A 14 -10.69 9.31 -10.50
N GLY A 15 -10.51 10.64 -10.45
CA GLY A 15 -9.54 11.29 -9.57
C GLY A 15 -9.99 11.31 -8.11
N ASN A 16 -9.04 11.32 -7.19
CA ASN A 16 -9.33 11.56 -5.76
C ASN A 16 -9.45 13.05 -5.43
N LEU A 17 -9.91 13.36 -4.22
CA LEU A 17 -10.13 14.72 -3.74
C LEU A 17 -8.87 15.60 -3.85
N LEU A 18 -7.68 15.05 -3.58
CA LEU A 18 -6.42 15.80 -3.68
C LEU A 18 -6.13 16.21 -5.13
N VAL A 19 -6.36 15.32 -6.09
CA VAL A 19 -6.16 15.60 -7.52
C VAL A 19 -7.13 16.70 -7.98
N ASP A 20 -8.41 16.59 -7.63
CA ASP A 20 -9.44 17.58 -7.99
C ASP A 20 -9.16 18.96 -7.38
N LEU A 21 -8.80 18.98 -6.09
CA LEU A 21 -8.45 20.19 -5.38
C LEU A 21 -7.23 20.87 -6.02
N THR A 22 -6.22 20.08 -6.40
CA THR A 22 -5.02 20.59 -7.07
C THR A 22 -5.39 21.26 -8.39
N LEU A 23 -6.20 20.60 -9.24
CA LEU A 23 -6.65 21.18 -10.50
C LEU A 23 -7.43 22.49 -10.29
N VAL A 24 -8.37 22.51 -9.35
CA VAL A 24 -9.18 23.71 -9.08
C VAL A 24 -8.33 24.85 -8.56
N ILE A 25 -7.37 24.58 -7.68
CA ILE A 25 -6.45 25.59 -7.16
C ILE A 25 -5.58 26.17 -8.27
N GLU A 26 -5.05 25.35 -9.18
CA GLU A 26 -4.29 25.82 -10.34
C GLU A 26 -5.14 26.71 -11.26
N ILE A 27 -6.41 26.36 -11.49
CA ILE A 27 -7.35 27.21 -12.24
C ILE A 27 -7.58 28.55 -11.53
N LEU A 28 -7.74 28.54 -10.20
CA LEU A 28 -7.91 29.76 -9.41
C LEU A 28 -6.64 30.64 -9.45
N PHE A 29 -5.45 30.04 -9.38
CA PHE A 29 -4.19 30.75 -9.58
C PHE A 29 -4.14 31.41 -10.95
N TYR A 30 -4.53 30.69 -12.00
CA TYR A 30 -4.57 31.24 -13.35
C TYR A 30 -5.59 32.39 -13.52
N ILE A 31 -6.76 32.30 -12.89
CA ILE A 31 -7.73 33.40 -12.84
C ILE A 31 -7.09 34.62 -12.15
N SER A 32 -6.42 34.41 -11.02
CA SER A 32 -5.69 35.48 -10.32
C SER A 32 -4.57 36.08 -11.18
N LEU A 33 -3.88 35.26 -11.99
CA LEU A 33 -2.91 35.75 -12.97
C LEU A 33 -3.56 36.66 -14.01
N CYS A 34 -4.70 36.26 -14.57
CA CYS A 34 -5.46 37.07 -15.52
C CYS A 34 -5.92 38.41 -14.93
N LEU A 35 -6.34 38.41 -13.65
CA LEU A 35 -6.65 39.63 -12.91
C LEU A 35 -5.42 40.52 -12.73
N GLY A 36 -4.25 39.94 -12.43
CA GLY A 36 -2.99 40.66 -12.36
C GLY A 36 -2.58 41.31 -13.68
N VAL A 37 -2.68 40.57 -14.80
CA VAL A 37 -2.44 41.11 -16.16
C VAL A 37 -3.42 42.24 -16.46
N THR A 38 -4.70 42.07 -16.13
CA THR A 38 -5.72 43.12 -16.32
C THR A 38 -5.40 44.38 -15.51
N ALA A 39 -4.97 44.22 -14.26
CA ALA A 39 -4.52 45.33 -13.41
C ALA A 39 -3.28 46.02 -13.99
N GLN A 40 -2.32 45.26 -14.52
CA GLN A 40 -1.13 45.79 -15.20
C GLN A 40 -1.50 46.61 -16.44
N LEU A 41 -2.40 46.10 -17.29
CA LEU A 41 -2.87 46.79 -18.50
C LEU A 41 -3.61 48.10 -18.16
N ARG A 42 -4.32 48.13 -17.02
CA ARG A 42 -4.95 49.33 -16.45
C ARG A 42 -3.99 50.23 -15.67
N LYS A 43 -2.69 49.95 -15.68
CA LYS A 43 -1.63 50.67 -14.95
C LYS A 43 -1.80 50.68 -13.42
N GLN A 44 -2.53 49.70 -12.88
CA GLN A 44 -2.76 49.53 -11.44
C GLN A 44 -1.74 48.55 -10.83
N TYR A 45 -0.47 48.94 -10.81
CA TYR A 45 0.64 48.05 -10.42
C TYR A 45 0.55 47.52 -8.99
N LYS A 46 -0.03 48.30 -8.06
CA LYS A 46 -0.26 47.84 -6.68
C LYS A 46 -1.18 46.61 -6.62
N TRP A 47 -2.18 46.54 -7.48
CA TRP A 47 -3.10 45.41 -7.55
C TRP A 47 -2.46 44.23 -8.27
N HIS A 48 -1.72 44.48 -9.36
CA HIS A 48 -0.90 43.46 -10.00
C HIS A 48 -0.01 42.74 -8.98
N ASP A 49 0.77 43.47 -8.19
CA ASP A 49 1.70 42.87 -7.24
C ASP A 49 0.97 42.05 -6.15
N ARG A 50 -0.19 42.54 -5.67
CA ARG A 50 -1.02 41.83 -4.69
C ARG A 50 -1.60 40.52 -5.20
N PHE A 51 -1.86 40.39 -6.50
CA PHE A 51 -2.31 39.12 -7.08
C PHE A 51 -1.14 38.20 -7.41
N GLN A 52 -0.06 38.75 -7.97
CA GLN A 52 1.03 37.95 -8.52
C GLN A 52 1.97 37.37 -7.46
N ILE A 53 2.28 38.11 -6.40
CA ILE A 53 3.21 37.64 -5.36
C ILE A 53 2.66 36.39 -4.65
N PRO A 54 1.40 36.38 -4.13
CA PRO A 54 0.87 35.18 -3.48
C PRO A 54 0.77 33.99 -4.43
N VAL A 55 0.35 34.21 -5.69
CA VAL A 55 0.24 33.13 -6.67
C VAL A 55 1.59 32.45 -6.90
N VAL A 56 2.66 33.21 -7.14
CA VAL A 56 3.98 32.61 -7.40
C VAL A 56 4.54 31.87 -6.18
N VAL A 57 4.31 32.40 -4.97
CA VAL A 57 4.78 31.80 -3.71
C VAL A 57 3.97 30.55 -3.36
N LEU A 58 2.64 30.61 -3.45
CA LEU A 58 1.79 29.45 -3.21
C LEU A 58 2.02 28.37 -4.26
N ASN A 59 2.24 28.73 -5.53
CA ASN A 59 2.56 27.75 -6.55
C ASN A 59 3.90 27.05 -6.29
N LEU A 60 4.90 27.75 -5.75
CA LEU A 60 6.14 27.10 -5.28
C LEU A 60 5.87 26.06 -4.20
N PHE A 61 4.98 26.37 -3.27
CA PHE A 61 4.56 25.43 -2.23
C PHE A 61 3.85 24.21 -2.83
N PHE A 62 2.88 24.42 -3.73
CA PHE A 62 2.18 23.32 -4.40
C PHE A 62 3.11 22.43 -5.23
N ILE A 63 4.05 23.04 -5.97
CA ILE A 63 5.07 22.27 -6.70
C ILE A 63 5.88 21.42 -5.72
N ALA A 64 6.39 22.00 -4.63
CA ALA A 64 7.24 21.31 -3.68
C ALA A 64 6.55 20.15 -2.94
N PHE A 65 5.30 20.36 -2.50
CA PHE A 65 4.62 19.43 -1.58
C PHE A 65 3.54 18.58 -2.23
N VAL A 66 3.10 18.89 -3.46
CA VAL A 66 2.06 18.14 -4.16
C VAL A 66 2.59 17.57 -5.47
N MET A 67 3.13 18.42 -6.35
CA MET A 67 3.52 17.98 -7.70
C MET A 67 4.83 17.18 -7.72
N ILE A 68 5.86 17.57 -6.96
CA ILE A 68 7.13 16.82 -6.91
C ILE A 68 6.93 15.42 -6.32
N PRO A 69 6.26 15.23 -5.17
CA PRO A 69 5.99 13.88 -4.65
C PRO A 69 5.20 13.03 -5.63
N THR A 70 4.21 13.61 -6.33
CA THR A 70 3.44 12.89 -7.36
C THR A 70 4.31 12.51 -8.57
N LEU A 71 5.20 13.41 -9.02
CA LEU A 71 6.15 13.12 -10.10
C LEU A 71 7.16 12.03 -9.70
N ILE A 72 7.67 12.08 -8.47
CA ILE A 72 8.57 11.04 -7.92
C ILE A 72 7.84 9.71 -7.91
N ALA A 73 6.60 9.65 -7.42
CA ALA A 73 5.78 8.43 -7.42
C ALA A 73 5.59 7.85 -8.83
N ILE A 74 5.35 8.70 -9.84
CA ILE A 74 5.22 8.29 -11.26
C ILE A 74 6.55 7.81 -11.85
N ILE A 75 7.69 8.37 -11.43
CA ILE A 75 9.01 7.92 -11.90
C ILE A 75 9.40 6.61 -11.21
N SER A 76 9.10 6.47 -9.91
CA SER A 76 9.41 5.28 -9.12
C SER A 76 8.55 4.07 -9.49
N SER A 77 7.36 4.27 -10.07
CA SER A 77 6.51 3.19 -10.58
C SER A 77 7.05 2.50 -11.84
N GLY A 78 8.20 2.91 -12.38
CA GLY A 78 8.87 2.16 -13.44
C GLY A 78 8.16 2.16 -14.79
N VAL A 79 7.21 3.09 -15.02
CA VAL A 79 6.56 3.29 -16.33
C VAL A 79 7.65 3.59 -17.36
N GLY A 80 8.07 2.57 -18.12
CA GLY A 80 9.29 2.58 -18.95
C GLY A 80 9.31 3.63 -20.07
N ASN A 81 8.24 4.38 -20.25
CA ASN A 81 8.20 5.64 -20.97
C ASN A 81 7.30 6.62 -20.21
N MET A 82 7.86 7.66 -19.59
CA MET A 82 7.04 8.79 -19.13
C MET A 82 6.16 9.27 -20.30
N PRO A 83 4.83 9.29 -20.18
CA PRO A 83 3.97 9.77 -21.24
C PRO A 83 4.44 11.15 -21.69
N GLY A 84 4.62 11.35 -22.99
CA GLY A 84 5.22 12.59 -23.51
C GLY A 84 4.50 13.86 -23.03
N LEU A 85 3.21 13.73 -22.70
CA LEU A 85 2.38 14.78 -22.11
C LEU A 85 2.83 15.16 -20.68
N VAL A 86 3.18 14.18 -19.83
CA VAL A 86 3.71 14.40 -18.47
C VAL A 86 5.04 15.12 -18.53
N LEU A 87 5.95 14.65 -19.38
CA LEU A 87 7.26 15.27 -19.56
C LEU A 87 7.15 16.70 -20.11
N ALA A 88 6.24 16.93 -21.06
CA ALA A 88 5.97 18.26 -21.59
C ALA A 88 5.43 19.19 -20.49
N HIS A 89 4.42 18.75 -19.73
CA HIS A 89 3.86 19.53 -18.63
C HIS A 89 4.92 19.91 -17.59
N ALA A 90 5.71 18.94 -17.11
CA ALA A 90 6.77 19.17 -16.13
C ALA A 90 7.83 20.15 -16.66
N SER A 91 8.27 19.99 -17.92
CA SER A 91 9.27 20.85 -18.54
C SER A 91 8.80 22.30 -18.68
N PHE A 92 7.57 22.48 -19.18
CA PHE A 92 6.96 23.81 -19.28
C PHE A 92 6.73 24.43 -17.90
N GLY A 93 6.30 23.65 -16.91
CA GLY A 93 6.10 24.09 -15.53
C GLY A 93 7.38 24.58 -14.86
N VAL A 94 8.50 23.87 -15.00
CA VAL A 94 9.80 24.30 -14.46
C VAL A 94 10.25 25.61 -15.10
N LEU A 95 10.13 25.74 -16.43
CA LEU A 95 10.45 26.98 -17.14
C LEU A 95 9.53 28.14 -16.70
N ALA A 96 8.23 27.88 -16.63
CA ALA A 96 7.21 28.83 -16.23
C ALA A 96 7.48 29.38 -14.82
N GLN A 97 7.74 28.49 -13.87
CA GLN A 97 8.02 28.85 -12.48
C GLN A 97 9.37 29.57 -12.35
N GLY A 98 10.42 29.12 -13.04
CA GLY A 98 11.72 29.78 -13.03
C GLY A 98 11.65 31.23 -13.54
N VAL A 99 10.95 31.47 -14.64
CA VAL A 99 10.75 32.83 -15.18
C VAL A 99 9.87 33.67 -14.24
N ALA A 100 8.85 33.08 -13.62
CA ALA A 100 7.98 33.76 -12.66
C ALA A 100 8.74 34.19 -11.38
N VAL A 101 9.57 33.30 -10.82
CA VAL A 101 10.44 33.60 -9.66
C VAL A 101 11.46 34.68 -10.02
N TYR A 102 12.08 34.61 -11.20
CA TYR A 102 12.94 35.68 -11.67
C TYR A 102 12.19 37.02 -11.75
N CYS A 103 10.98 37.04 -12.31
CA CYS A 103 10.15 38.24 -12.40
C CYS A 103 9.78 38.79 -11.01
N LEU A 104 9.48 37.91 -10.05
CA LEU A 104 9.19 38.25 -8.67
C LEU A 104 10.40 38.88 -7.98
N LEU A 105 11.56 38.21 -8.00
CA LEU A 105 12.79 38.70 -7.38
C LEU A 105 13.30 39.99 -8.03
N ALA A 106 13.21 40.06 -9.36
CA ALA A 106 13.43 41.30 -10.08
C ALA A 106 12.43 42.36 -9.58
N GLY A 107 11.13 42.07 -9.51
CA GLY A 107 10.02 42.90 -9.02
C GLY A 107 10.14 43.38 -7.56
N LEU A 108 10.87 42.64 -6.73
CA LEU A 108 11.24 43.02 -5.36
C LEU A 108 12.57 43.80 -5.26
N LYS A 109 13.26 44.00 -6.40
CA LYS A 109 14.57 44.68 -6.52
C LYS A 109 15.72 43.90 -5.88
N ILE A 110 15.56 42.59 -5.72
CA ILE A 110 16.61 41.69 -5.23
C ILE A 110 17.59 41.36 -6.37
N LEU A 111 17.10 41.19 -7.59
CA LEU A 111 17.91 40.93 -8.79
C LEU A 111 18.04 42.16 -9.70
N PRO A 112 19.14 42.28 -10.47
CA PRO A 112 19.38 43.42 -11.35
C PRO A 112 18.32 43.53 -12.45
N ARG A 113 17.69 44.71 -12.58
CA ARG A 113 16.71 45.00 -13.63
C ARG A 113 17.35 45.70 -14.82
N LYS A 114 17.38 45.05 -15.99
CA LYS A 114 17.51 45.79 -17.26
C LYS A 114 16.14 46.35 -17.64
N ILE A 115 15.96 47.66 -17.45
CA ILE A 115 14.71 48.38 -17.75
C ILE A 115 14.29 48.11 -19.20
N GLY A 116 13.06 47.63 -19.40
CA GLY A 116 12.50 47.28 -20.73
C GLY A 116 12.46 45.77 -21.03
N VAL A 117 13.38 44.98 -20.48
CA VAL A 117 13.42 43.52 -20.71
C VAL A 117 12.47 42.76 -19.78
N LEU A 118 12.28 43.26 -18.55
CA LEU A 118 11.40 42.63 -17.55
C LEU A 118 9.96 42.45 -18.05
N ARG A 119 9.46 43.40 -18.84
CA ARG A 119 8.11 43.29 -19.43
C ARG A 119 7.98 42.06 -20.33
N TRP A 120 9.02 41.74 -21.11
CA TRP A 120 9.01 40.57 -21.98
C TRP A 120 9.05 39.26 -21.18
N PHE A 121 9.82 39.22 -20.10
CA PHE A 121 9.83 38.07 -19.19
C PHE A 121 8.50 37.86 -18.49
N MET A 122 7.79 38.93 -18.09
CA MET A 122 6.45 38.82 -17.51
C MET A 122 5.43 38.24 -18.51
N TRP A 123 5.48 38.67 -19.78
CA TRP A 123 4.63 38.09 -20.83
C TRP A 123 5.01 36.65 -21.14
N ALA A 124 6.30 36.32 -21.16
CA ALA A 124 6.77 34.94 -21.34
C ALA A 124 6.29 34.04 -20.20
N ALA A 125 6.39 34.50 -18.95
CA ALA A 125 5.87 33.79 -17.78
C ALA A 125 4.38 33.50 -17.92
N PHE A 126 3.58 34.52 -18.30
CA PHE A 126 2.14 34.35 -18.51
C PHE A 126 1.83 33.30 -19.58
N VAL A 127 2.48 33.37 -20.75
CA VAL A 127 2.28 32.38 -21.84
C VAL A 127 2.68 30.97 -21.41
N LEU A 128 3.83 30.82 -20.75
CA LEU A 128 4.31 29.53 -20.26
C LEU A 128 3.35 28.94 -19.22
N TRP A 129 2.84 29.76 -18.30
CA TRP A 129 1.82 29.34 -17.33
C TRP A 129 0.52 28.90 -18.01
N THR A 130 0.04 29.64 -19.02
CA THR A 130 -1.14 29.24 -19.80
C THR A 130 -0.94 27.87 -20.45
N ILE A 131 0.20 27.65 -21.10
CA ILE A 131 0.51 26.36 -21.74
C ILE A 131 0.57 25.24 -20.69
N THR A 132 1.25 25.49 -19.56
CA THR A 132 1.39 24.52 -18.47
C THR A 132 0.03 24.11 -17.90
N LEU A 133 -0.87 25.08 -17.65
CA LEU A 133 -2.23 24.80 -17.17
C LEU A 133 -3.02 23.94 -18.16
N LEU A 134 -2.96 24.28 -19.46
CA LEU A 134 -3.67 23.50 -20.48
C LEU A 134 -3.17 22.06 -20.55
N LEU A 135 -1.85 21.86 -20.46
CA LEU A 135 -1.26 20.53 -20.38
C LEU A 135 -1.69 19.78 -19.10
N GLY A 136 -1.79 20.48 -17.97
CA GLY A 136 -2.28 19.91 -16.71
C GLY A 136 -3.74 19.48 -16.77
N ILE A 137 -4.61 20.29 -17.41
CA ILE A 137 -6.00 19.92 -17.68
C ILE A 137 -6.07 18.71 -18.61
N MET A 138 -5.24 18.67 -19.67
CA MET A 138 -5.19 17.51 -20.57
C MET A 138 -4.77 16.25 -19.84
N LEU A 139 -3.75 16.32 -18.97
CA LEU A 139 -3.34 15.19 -18.12
C LEU A 139 -4.47 14.74 -17.21
N TYR A 140 -5.17 15.68 -16.57
CA TYR A 140 -6.29 15.34 -15.70
C TYR A 140 -7.39 14.59 -16.46
N ILE A 141 -7.74 15.05 -17.66
CA ILE A 141 -8.73 14.37 -18.51
C ILE A 141 -8.23 12.97 -18.90
N ASP A 142 -7.00 12.86 -19.41
CA ASP A 142 -6.42 11.61 -19.91
C ASP A 142 -6.33 10.54 -18.82
N PHE A 143 -5.94 10.92 -17.60
CA PHE A 143 -5.77 9.99 -16.49
C PHE A 143 -7.08 9.68 -15.75
N TYR A 144 -8.05 10.59 -15.72
CA TYR A 144 -9.19 10.46 -14.79
C TYR A 144 -10.56 10.43 -15.46
N THR A 145 -10.69 10.67 -16.77
CA THR A 145 -12.01 10.65 -17.46
C THR A 145 -12.20 9.49 -18.45
N GLY A 146 -11.19 8.62 -18.62
CA GLY A 146 -11.14 7.60 -19.67
C GLY A 146 -11.79 6.24 -19.39
N GLY A 147 -12.48 6.05 -18.26
CA GLY A 147 -13.20 4.81 -17.95
C GLY A 147 -14.70 5.07 -17.73
N ASP A 148 -15.56 4.34 -18.45
CA ASP A 148 -17.02 4.42 -18.44
C ASP A 148 -17.63 4.38 -17.02
N SER A 149 -17.70 5.53 -16.37
CA SER A 149 -18.43 5.77 -15.12
C SER A 149 -19.43 6.90 -15.37
N SER A 150 -20.23 6.75 -16.43
CA SER A 150 -21.37 7.63 -16.68
C SER A 150 -22.48 7.39 -15.65
N GLY A 151 -22.50 8.18 -14.59
CA GLY A 151 -23.75 8.82 -14.15
C GLY A 151 -24.76 8.05 -13.30
N GLU A 152 -24.63 6.74 -13.05
CA GLU A 152 -25.61 6.02 -12.20
C GLU A 152 -25.31 6.07 -10.69
N ALA A 153 -24.03 6.07 -10.30
CA ALA A 153 -23.63 5.99 -8.89
C ALA A 153 -23.99 7.24 -8.05
N VAL A 154 -24.08 8.42 -8.66
CA VAL A 154 -24.40 9.67 -7.94
C VAL A 154 -25.89 9.78 -7.62
N THR A 155 -26.76 9.12 -8.39
CA THR A 155 -28.21 9.10 -8.14
C THR A 155 -28.62 8.10 -7.06
N GLU A 156 -27.89 6.98 -6.93
CA GLU A 156 -28.20 5.96 -5.91
C GLU A 156 -27.74 6.38 -4.52
N HIS A 157 -26.53 6.93 -4.39
CA HIS A 157 -26.01 7.37 -3.09
C HIS A 157 -26.78 8.57 -2.51
N ALA A 158 -27.30 9.46 -3.38
CA ALA A 158 -28.17 10.56 -2.94
C ALA A 158 -29.56 10.08 -2.48
N ALA A 159 -30.06 8.96 -3.02
CA ALA A 159 -31.32 8.35 -2.58
C ALA A 159 -31.15 7.58 -1.26
N GLU A 160 -29.98 6.96 -1.05
CA GLU A 160 -29.63 6.23 0.17
C GLU A 160 -29.41 7.16 1.36
N LEU A 161 -28.69 8.28 1.17
CA LEU A 161 -28.50 9.32 2.19
C LEU A 161 -29.82 10.01 2.60
N ALA A 162 -30.79 10.11 1.69
CA ALA A 162 -32.13 10.63 2.00
C ALA A 162 -32.98 9.63 2.81
N SER A 163 -32.70 8.33 2.69
CA SER A 163 -33.39 7.25 3.41
C SER A 163 -32.87 7.10 4.84
N GLU A 164 -31.56 7.14 5.05
CA GLU A 164 -30.96 7.05 6.40
C GLU A 164 -31.32 8.24 7.28
N HIS A 165 -31.32 9.47 6.72
CA HIS A 165 -31.68 10.65 7.50
C HIS A 165 -33.17 10.72 7.87
N ALA A 166 -34.04 10.03 7.13
CA ALA A 166 -35.46 9.89 7.48
C ALA A 166 -35.69 8.85 8.60
N ALA A 167 -34.81 7.86 8.74
CA ALA A 167 -34.87 6.84 9.78
C ALA A 167 -34.34 7.31 11.14
N GLU A 168 -33.34 8.21 11.15
CA GLU A 168 -32.70 8.69 12.39
C GLU A 168 -33.56 9.72 13.16
N VAL A 169 -34.52 10.37 12.52
CA VAL A 169 -35.43 11.35 13.18
C VAL A 169 -36.59 10.67 13.95
N ALA A 170 -36.75 9.34 13.84
CA ALA A 170 -37.92 8.65 14.40
C ALA A 170 -37.74 8.05 15.82
N VAL A 171 -36.55 8.08 16.43
CA VAL A 171 -36.33 7.49 17.77
C VAL A 171 -35.54 8.44 18.69
N ALA A 172 -36.24 9.42 19.26
CA ALA A 172 -35.71 10.21 20.37
C ALA A 172 -36.13 9.58 21.72
N PRO A 173 -35.20 9.15 22.60
CA PRO A 173 -35.53 8.82 23.98
C PRO A 173 -35.59 10.10 24.83
N THR A 174 -36.60 10.15 25.69
CA THR A 174 -36.88 11.24 26.63
C THR A 174 -35.89 11.18 27.79
N VAL A 175 -35.06 12.21 27.96
CA VAL A 175 -34.15 12.35 29.13
C VAL A 175 -34.74 13.34 30.13
N ALA A 176 -34.88 12.89 31.38
CA ALA A 176 -35.35 13.67 32.54
C ALA A 176 -34.19 14.51 33.15
N PRO A 177 -34.50 15.55 33.96
CA PRO A 177 -33.57 16.64 34.23
C PRO A 177 -32.57 16.37 35.36
N ILE A 178 -31.43 17.04 35.20
CA ILE A 178 -30.22 17.09 36.01
C ILE A 178 -30.50 17.57 37.45
N GLU A 179 -29.94 16.87 38.45
CA GLU A 179 -29.83 17.33 39.83
C GLU A 179 -28.37 17.69 40.13
N THR A 180 -28.16 18.93 40.56
CA THR A 180 -26.89 19.53 40.96
C THR A 180 -26.57 19.22 42.42
N VAL A 181 -25.37 18.70 42.73
CA VAL A 181 -24.78 18.80 44.08
C VAL A 181 -23.28 19.10 43.98
N ALA A 182 -22.85 20.05 44.80
CA ALA A 182 -21.53 20.65 44.91
C ALA A 182 -20.63 19.96 45.96
N GLU A 183 -19.33 20.31 45.90
CA GLU A 183 -18.28 20.14 46.93
C GLU A 183 -17.83 18.70 47.24
N HIS A 184 -16.56 18.36 47.44
CA HIS A 184 -15.47 19.06 48.14
C HIS A 184 -14.12 18.47 47.68
N ALA A 185 -13.06 19.27 47.78
CA ALA A 185 -11.67 18.88 47.48
C ALA A 185 -10.99 18.24 48.71
N GLU A 186 -10.29 17.12 48.54
CA GLU A 186 -9.17 16.70 49.41
C GLU A 186 -8.11 15.95 48.57
N GLU A 187 -6.86 16.39 48.69
CA GLU A 187 -5.64 15.75 48.15
C GLU A 187 -5.28 14.48 48.92
N PRO A 188 -4.69 13.44 48.30
CA PRO A 188 -3.96 12.43 49.03
C PRO A 188 -2.43 12.58 48.86
N VAL A 189 -1.79 12.61 50.02
CA VAL A 189 -0.35 12.52 50.29
C VAL A 189 0.21 11.20 49.77
N ILE A 190 1.30 11.25 48.98
CA ILE A 190 2.09 10.10 48.56
C ILE A 190 3.17 9.83 49.61
N THR A 191 3.21 8.60 50.14
CA THR A 191 4.32 8.06 50.95
C THR A 191 5.11 7.05 50.13
N GLU A 192 6.41 7.27 50.00
CA GLU A 192 7.40 6.32 49.48
C GLU A 192 7.50 5.04 50.35
N PRO A 193 7.96 3.92 49.76
CA PRO A 193 8.73 2.93 50.51
C PRO A 193 10.12 2.69 49.92
N THR A 194 11.13 2.87 50.79
CA THR A 194 12.56 2.61 50.62
C THR A 194 12.92 1.20 51.12
N GLU A 195 13.76 0.48 50.34
CA GLU A 195 14.71 -0.61 50.68
C GLU A 195 14.18 -1.89 51.39
N ALA A 196 14.74 -3.10 51.22
CA ALA A 196 16.12 -3.52 51.00
C ALA A 196 16.18 -5.03 50.58
N PRO A 197 17.37 -5.60 50.32
CA PRO A 197 17.61 -6.77 49.46
C PRO A 197 17.75 -8.11 50.23
N VAL A 198 17.67 -9.23 49.50
CA VAL A 198 18.01 -10.56 50.02
C VAL A 198 19.03 -11.23 49.09
N GLU A 199 20.15 -11.62 49.69
CA GLU A 199 21.30 -12.32 49.11
C GLU A 199 21.07 -13.85 48.96
N PRO A 200 21.98 -14.57 48.26
CA PRO A 200 21.70 -15.85 47.61
C PRO A 200 22.09 -17.07 48.45
N VAL A 201 21.59 -18.25 48.06
CA VAL A 201 22.05 -19.55 48.57
C VAL A 201 22.46 -20.45 47.41
N GLU A 202 23.63 -21.03 47.59
CA GLU A 202 24.42 -21.84 46.66
C GLU A 202 24.16 -23.36 46.85
N GLU A 203 24.46 -24.11 45.79
CA GLU A 203 25.13 -25.43 45.78
C GLU A 203 24.39 -26.79 45.80
N HIS A 204 24.88 -27.63 44.85
CA HIS A 204 25.00 -29.10 44.79
C HIS A 204 23.79 -29.98 44.40
N ALA A 205 23.92 -31.15 43.76
CA ALA A 205 24.86 -31.81 42.83
C ALA A 205 24.36 -33.28 42.66
N GLU A 206 24.48 -33.82 41.45
CA GLU A 206 24.69 -35.24 41.04
C GLU A 206 23.75 -36.42 41.48
N ALA A 207 23.01 -36.94 40.48
CA ALA A 207 23.06 -38.31 39.89
C ALA A 207 22.57 -39.57 40.71
N PRO A 208 22.52 -40.80 40.10
CA PRO A 208 21.32 -41.50 39.57
C PRO A 208 21.10 -42.91 40.21
N VAL A 209 20.46 -43.89 39.51
CA VAL A 209 20.26 -45.37 39.81
C VAL A 209 18.81 -45.69 40.28
N GLU A 210 18.07 -46.75 39.92
CA GLU A 210 18.09 -47.89 38.97
C GLU A 210 16.73 -48.65 39.09
N LEU A 211 16.44 -49.49 38.09
CA LEU A 211 15.37 -50.50 37.91
C LEU A 211 14.78 -51.20 39.15
N VAL A 212 13.47 -51.51 39.12
CA VAL A 212 12.90 -52.78 39.62
C VAL A 212 11.66 -53.19 38.81
N GLU A 213 11.66 -54.44 38.32
CA GLU A 213 10.58 -55.18 37.67
C GLU A 213 9.53 -55.76 38.65
N GLU A 214 8.32 -55.96 38.10
CA GLU A 214 7.39 -57.09 38.29
C GLU A 214 6.82 -57.44 39.69
N HIS A 215 5.49 -57.27 39.83
CA HIS A 215 4.66 -58.33 40.42
C HIS A 215 3.21 -58.30 39.93
N ALA A 216 2.75 -59.48 39.51
CA ALA A 216 1.41 -59.79 39.04
C ALA A 216 0.38 -59.88 40.19
N ALA A 217 -0.89 -59.58 39.87
CA ALA A 217 -2.05 -60.06 40.61
C ALA A 217 -3.20 -60.38 39.63
N GLU A 218 -3.82 -61.53 39.88
CA GLU A 218 -4.86 -62.24 39.13
C GLU A 218 -6.27 -61.59 39.18
N PRO A 219 -7.26 -62.10 38.41
CA PRO A 219 -8.32 -61.28 37.79
C PRO A 219 -9.62 -61.21 38.61
N VAL A 220 -10.35 -60.11 38.43
CA VAL A 220 -11.74 -59.98 38.86
C VAL A 220 -12.66 -60.27 37.67
N GLU A 221 -13.55 -61.24 37.88
CA GLU A 221 -14.63 -61.69 37.00
C GLU A 221 -15.62 -60.54 36.72
N VAL A 222 -15.71 -60.09 35.46
CA VAL A 222 -16.70 -59.09 35.01
C VAL A 222 -17.69 -59.75 34.06
N ALA A 223 -18.96 -59.50 34.35
CA ALA A 223 -20.15 -60.01 33.67
C ALA A 223 -20.14 -59.73 32.16
N ALA A 224 -20.71 -60.67 31.41
CA ALA A 224 -20.84 -60.62 29.95
C ALA A 224 -21.68 -59.42 29.47
N GLU A 225 -21.07 -58.56 28.66
CA GLU A 225 -21.75 -57.53 27.86
C GLU A 225 -22.45 -58.15 26.63
N PRO A 226 -23.55 -57.54 26.15
CA PRO A 226 -24.30 -58.02 25.00
C PRO A 226 -23.49 -57.84 23.71
N THR A 227 -23.59 -58.84 22.83
CA THR A 227 -22.99 -58.88 21.50
C THR A 227 -23.32 -57.61 20.70
N ALA A 228 -22.33 -56.73 20.54
CA ALA A 228 -22.40 -55.58 19.64
C ALA A 228 -22.44 -56.06 18.19
N THR A 229 -23.36 -55.46 17.42
CA THR A 229 -23.46 -55.62 15.96
C THR A 229 -22.18 -55.04 15.33
N PRO A 230 -21.58 -55.68 14.31
CA PRO A 230 -20.34 -55.18 13.69
C PRO A 230 -20.58 -53.78 13.11
N GLU A 231 -19.74 -52.84 13.54
CA GLU A 231 -19.69 -51.48 13.03
C GLU A 231 -19.29 -51.51 11.53
N PRO A 232 -19.98 -50.77 10.65
CA PRO A 232 -19.60 -50.70 9.24
C PRO A 232 -18.15 -50.19 9.11
N PRO A 233 -17.38 -50.67 8.12
CA PRO A 233 -16.02 -50.22 7.93
C PRO A 233 -15.98 -48.69 7.77
N PRO A 234 -14.98 -48.00 8.37
CA PRO A 234 -14.86 -46.56 8.23
C PRO A 234 -14.81 -46.21 6.73
N PRO A 235 -15.48 -45.13 6.30
CA PRO A 235 -15.44 -44.71 4.92
C PRO A 235 -13.99 -44.51 4.49
N THR A 236 -13.62 -45.09 3.34
CA THR A 236 -12.32 -44.85 2.72
C THR A 236 -12.12 -43.34 2.61
N PRO A 237 -11.02 -42.76 3.13
CA PRO A 237 -10.79 -41.33 3.03
C PRO A 237 -10.74 -40.93 1.56
N THR A 238 -11.61 -39.99 1.16
CA THR A 238 -11.51 -39.34 -0.15
C THR A 238 -10.14 -38.69 -0.23
N PRO A 239 -9.34 -38.94 -1.30
CA PRO A 239 -8.06 -38.29 -1.44
C PRO A 239 -8.24 -36.78 -1.44
N ALA A 240 -7.38 -36.07 -0.69
CA ALA A 240 -7.38 -34.62 -0.68
C ALA A 240 -7.19 -34.08 -2.11
N PRO A 241 -7.88 -33.00 -2.50
CA PRO A 241 -7.73 -32.41 -3.82
C PRO A 241 -6.26 -32.00 -4.04
N VAL A 242 -5.74 -32.31 -5.23
CA VAL A 242 -4.37 -31.95 -5.61
C VAL A 242 -4.38 -30.52 -6.14
N ARG A 243 -3.50 -29.68 -5.60
CA ARG A 243 -3.29 -28.29 -6.06
C ARG A 243 -2.93 -28.27 -7.54
N ALA A 244 -3.71 -27.56 -8.34
CA ALA A 244 -3.50 -27.41 -9.78
C ALA A 244 -2.55 -26.23 -10.10
N GLY A 245 -2.54 -25.20 -9.24
CA GLY A 245 -1.71 -24.03 -9.45
C GLY A 245 -1.84 -22.97 -8.37
N LEU A 246 -1.31 -21.80 -8.67
CA LEU A 246 -1.25 -20.66 -7.77
C LEU A 246 -1.60 -19.37 -8.50
N LEU A 247 -2.37 -18.51 -7.84
CA LEU A 247 -2.49 -17.09 -8.18
C LEU A 247 -1.73 -16.27 -7.15
N THR A 248 -0.87 -15.37 -7.61
CA THR A 248 -0.08 -14.45 -6.78
C THR A 248 -0.40 -13.01 -7.15
N VAL A 249 -0.42 -12.13 -6.15
CA VAL A 249 -0.53 -10.68 -6.36
C VAL A 249 0.82 -10.04 -6.05
N SER A 250 1.24 -9.10 -6.87
CA SER A 250 2.52 -8.39 -6.78
C SER A 250 2.41 -7.00 -7.38
N ASP A 251 3.51 -6.24 -7.38
CA ASP A 251 3.55 -4.88 -7.92
C ASP A 251 3.95 -4.87 -9.41
N ASP A 252 3.38 -3.96 -10.19
CA ASP A 252 3.83 -3.60 -11.53
C ASP A 252 3.88 -2.08 -11.72
N GLN A 253 2.73 -1.41 -11.77
CA GLN A 253 2.67 0.06 -11.89
C GLN A 253 2.45 0.70 -10.52
N VAL A 254 1.66 0.09 -9.66
CA VAL A 254 1.45 0.50 -8.28
C VAL A 254 1.39 -0.72 -7.35
N HIS A 255 1.19 -0.50 -6.05
CA HIS A 255 1.23 -1.58 -5.07
C HIS A 255 0.04 -2.55 -5.24
N GLY A 256 0.36 -3.83 -5.43
CA GLY A 256 -0.61 -4.93 -5.50
C GLY A 256 -1.49 -4.95 -6.75
N ASP A 257 -1.11 -4.32 -7.85
CA ASP A 257 -1.93 -4.19 -9.06
C ASP A 257 -1.76 -5.31 -10.09
N LYS A 258 -0.78 -6.20 -9.90
CA LYS A 258 -0.50 -7.30 -10.84
C LYS A 258 -0.85 -8.66 -10.25
N ALA A 259 -1.70 -9.40 -10.96
CA ALA A 259 -1.99 -10.80 -10.71
C ALA A 259 -1.21 -11.70 -11.68
N THR A 260 -0.55 -12.74 -11.16
CA THR A 260 0.11 -13.79 -11.96
C THR A 260 -0.46 -15.14 -11.59
N LEU A 261 -0.94 -15.86 -12.61
CA LEU A 261 -1.59 -17.16 -12.52
C LEU A 261 -0.75 -18.22 -13.22
N ALA A 262 -0.43 -19.31 -12.51
CA ALA A 262 0.26 -20.46 -13.06
C ALA A 262 -0.44 -21.76 -12.66
N LEU A 263 -0.94 -22.52 -13.63
CA LEU A 263 -1.54 -23.85 -13.44
C LEU A 263 -0.85 -24.90 -14.31
N THR A 264 -0.89 -26.15 -13.86
CA THR A 264 -0.44 -27.33 -14.59
C THR A 264 -1.47 -28.46 -14.49
N GLY A 265 -1.41 -29.44 -15.39
CA GLY A 265 -2.39 -30.53 -15.42
C GLY A 265 -3.81 -30.08 -15.81
N VAL A 266 -3.92 -28.98 -16.55
CA VAL A 266 -5.21 -28.41 -16.97
C VAL A 266 -5.71 -29.13 -18.23
N ALA A 267 -6.93 -29.67 -18.17
CA ALA A 267 -7.60 -30.26 -19.32
C ALA A 267 -8.07 -29.17 -20.30
N ALA A 268 -8.12 -29.50 -21.59
CA ALA A 268 -8.72 -28.61 -22.59
C ALA A 268 -10.17 -28.26 -22.22
N PRO A 269 -10.59 -26.99 -22.37
CA PRO A 269 -11.99 -26.63 -22.15
C PRO A 269 -12.88 -27.34 -23.18
N PRO A 270 -14.18 -27.53 -22.89
CA PRO A 270 -15.14 -28.08 -23.85
C PRO A 270 -15.12 -27.34 -25.19
N ASP A 271 -15.50 -28.04 -26.26
CA ASP A 271 -15.56 -27.44 -27.61
C ASP A 271 -16.47 -26.20 -27.63
N GLY A 272 -15.95 -25.09 -28.15
CA GLY A 272 -16.67 -23.80 -28.19
C GLY A 272 -16.61 -23.01 -26.88
N SER A 273 -15.79 -23.43 -25.92
CA SER A 273 -15.55 -22.73 -24.66
C SER A 273 -14.08 -22.29 -24.50
N VAL A 274 -13.87 -21.35 -23.58
CA VAL A 274 -12.56 -20.83 -23.16
C VAL A 274 -12.55 -20.71 -21.64
N TYR A 275 -11.38 -20.78 -21.02
CA TYR A 275 -11.26 -20.47 -19.60
C TYR A 275 -11.13 -18.97 -19.38
N GLU A 276 -11.69 -18.45 -18.29
CA GLU A 276 -11.52 -17.06 -17.86
C GLU A 276 -11.22 -17.02 -16.36
N ALA A 277 -10.26 -16.20 -15.94
CA ALA A 277 -9.88 -16.07 -14.54
C ALA A 277 -10.55 -14.85 -13.89
N TRP A 278 -10.91 -15.01 -12.62
CA TRP A 278 -11.62 -14.00 -11.84
C TRP A 278 -11.04 -13.89 -10.45
N LEU A 279 -11.13 -12.68 -9.89
CA LEU A 279 -10.98 -12.42 -8.46
C LEU A 279 -12.35 -12.09 -7.85
N GLU A 280 -12.55 -12.49 -6.61
CA GLU A 280 -13.73 -12.17 -5.83
C GLU A 280 -13.32 -11.80 -4.40
N GLY A 281 -14.03 -10.83 -3.84
CA GLY A 281 -13.85 -10.33 -2.48
C GLY A 281 -15.18 -10.37 -1.75
N GLU A 282 -15.16 -10.17 -0.44
CA GLU A 282 -16.36 -10.27 0.39
C GLU A 282 -17.47 -9.28 0.00
N THR A 283 -17.07 -8.11 -0.52
CA THR A 283 -18.00 -7.03 -0.91
C THR A 283 -17.88 -6.64 -2.38
N GLN A 284 -16.98 -7.29 -3.13
CA GLN A 284 -16.66 -6.98 -4.51
C GLN A 284 -17.38 -7.95 -5.44
N THR A 285 -17.98 -7.43 -6.50
CA THR A 285 -18.42 -8.28 -7.62
C THR A 285 -17.22 -8.97 -8.26
N PRO A 286 -17.40 -10.15 -8.87
CA PRO A 286 -16.34 -10.82 -9.61
C PRO A 286 -15.62 -9.89 -10.57
N PHE A 287 -14.30 -9.88 -10.51
CA PHE A 287 -13.43 -9.03 -11.29
C PHE A 287 -12.60 -9.89 -12.26
N SER A 288 -12.86 -9.74 -13.55
CA SER A 288 -12.17 -10.52 -14.59
C SER A 288 -10.70 -10.12 -14.69
N LEU A 289 -9.83 -11.13 -14.71
CA LEU A 289 -8.43 -11.05 -15.09
C LEU A 289 -8.21 -11.37 -16.57
N GLY A 290 -9.28 -11.74 -17.28
CA GLY A 290 -9.30 -12.02 -18.71
C GLY A 290 -9.24 -13.50 -19.08
N LYS A 291 -9.50 -13.75 -20.38
CA LYS A 291 -9.51 -15.07 -20.99
C LYS A 291 -8.11 -15.70 -21.00
N LEU A 292 -8.06 -16.98 -20.65
CA LEU A 292 -6.83 -17.74 -20.48
C LEU A 292 -6.48 -18.54 -21.74
N THR A 293 -5.19 -18.68 -21.98
CA THR A 293 -4.67 -19.52 -23.07
C THR A 293 -4.02 -20.78 -22.51
N LEU A 294 -4.54 -21.94 -22.89
CA LEU A 294 -3.95 -23.23 -22.55
C LEU A 294 -2.78 -23.54 -23.50
N GLN A 295 -1.61 -23.83 -22.94
CA GLN A 295 -0.41 -24.24 -23.67
C GLN A 295 -0.01 -25.65 -23.24
N GLY A 296 -0.43 -26.65 -24.02
CA GLY A 296 -0.32 -28.05 -23.60
C GLY A 296 -1.29 -28.34 -22.46
N ASP A 297 -0.77 -28.64 -21.28
CA ASP A 297 -1.53 -28.83 -20.03
C ASP A 297 -1.28 -27.71 -19.01
N ALA A 298 -0.68 -26.60 -19.42
CA ALA A 298 -0.32 -25.48 -18.55
C ALA A 298 -1.02 -24.18 -18.95
N ILE A 299 -1.38 -23.39 -17.94
CA ILE A 299 -1.82 -22.00 -18.10
C ILE A 299 -0.81 -21.11 -17.39
N ASN A 300 -0.29 -20.11 -18.09
CA ASN A 300 0.48 -19.02 -17.52
C ASN A 300 -0.16 -17.72 -17.98
N HIS A 301 -0.63 -16.91 -17.04
CA HIS A 301 -1.35 -15.68 -17.33
C HIS A 301 -0.90 -14.57 -16.39
N THR A 302 -0.80 -13.36 -16.92
CA THR A 302 -0.46 -12.17 -16.15
C THR A 302 -1.45 -11.08 -16.51
N PHE A 303 -1.95 -10.41 -15.48
CA PHE A 303 -2.85 -9.28 -15.59
C PHE A 303 -2.31 -8.15 -14.72
N THR A 304 -2.21 -6.95 -15.29
CA THR A 304 -1.96 -5.71 -14.54
C THR A 304 -3.23 -4.88 -14.61
N ASP A 305 -3.76 -4.47 -13.45
CA ASP A 305 -4.94 -3.61 -13.38
C ASP A 305 -4.61 -2.20 -13.89
N PRO A 306 -5.19 -1.75 -15.02
CA PRO A 306 -4.92 -0.41 -15.55
C PRO A 306 -5.41 0.72 -14.63
N ALA A 307 -6.35 0.42 -13.72
CA ALA A 307 -6.81 1.37 -12.70
C ALA A 307 -5.89 1.43 -11.47
N GLY A 308 -4.91 0.53 -11.36
CA GLY A 308 -3.96 0.48 -10.26
C GLY A 308 -4.61 0.17 -8.90
N ARG A 309 -5.67 -0.63 -8.85
CA ARG A 309 -6.22 -1.06 -7.56
C ARG A 309 -5.26 -2.03 -6.90
N ASN A 310 -5.16 -1.95 -5.57
CA ASN A 310 -4.49 -2.97 -4.78
C ASN A 310 -5.39 -4.22 -4.70
N LEU A 311 -5.10 -5.22 -5.55
CA LEU A 311 -5.89 -6.43 -5.68
C LEU A 311 -5.88 -7.26 -4.38
N LEU A 312 -4.77 -7.26 -3.64
CA LEU A 312 -4.64 -7.98 -2.37
C LEU A 312 -5.49 -7.33 -1.25
N ALA A 313 -5.61 -6.00 -1.28
CA ALA A 313 -6.48 -5.27 -0.36
C ALA A 313 -7.98 -5.56 -0.61
N LEU A 314 -8.37 -5.89 -1.84
CA LEU A 314 -9.77 -6.02 -2.24
C LEU A 314 -10.26 -7.47 -2.29
N PHE A 315 -9.44 -8.39 -2.80
CA PHE A 315 -9.87 -9.74 -3.14
C PHE A 315 -9.20 -10.78 -2.25
N ASN A 316 -9.89 -11.90 -2.02
CA ASN A 316 -9.39 -13.03 -1.23
C ASN A 316 -9.67 -14.40 -1.87
N ARG A 317 -10.53 -14.43 -2.90
CA ARG A 317 -10.89 -15.63 -3.65
C ARG A 317 -10.51 -15.47 -5.11
N ALA A 318 -10.09 -16.57 -5.73
CA ALA A 318 -9.88 -16.66 -7.16
C ALA A 318 -10.60 -17.90 -7.71
N PHE A 319 -11.15 -17.77 -8.90
CA PHE A 319 -11.73 -18.90 -9.60
C PHE A 319 -11.53 -18.78 -11.11
N ILE A 320 -11.58 -19.92 -11.79
CA ILE A 320 -11.51 -20.02 -13.24
C ILE A 320 -12.81 -20.63 -13.71
N SER A 321 -13.55 -19.90 -14.53
CA SER A 321 -14.79 -20.36 -15.12
C SER A 321 -14.59 -20.86 -16.55
N VAL A 322 -15.57 -21.62 -17.05
CA VAL A 322 -15.66 -22.06 -18.44
C VAL A 322 -16.68 -21.19 -19.15
N GLU A 323 -16.20 -20.30 -20.02
CA GLU A 323 -17.02 -19.33 -20.74
C GLU A 323 -17.22 -19.74 -22.20
N PRO A 324 -18.33 -19.35 -22.86
CA PRO A 324 -18.45 -19.47 -24.31
C PRO A 324 -17.34 -18.69 -25.03
N THR A 325 -16.81 -19.19 -26.15
CA THR A 325 -15.80 -18.45 -26.92
C THR A 325 -16.32 -17.08 -27.39
N ASN A 326 -17.58 -17.03 -27.81
CA ASN A 326 -18.29 -15.81 -28.14
C ASN A 326 -19.22 -15.46 -26.98
N ASP A 327 -18.68 -14.71 -26.02
CA ASP A 327 -19.42 -14.23 -24.87
C ASP A 327 -19.49 -12.71 -24.86
N ASN A 328 -20.71 -12.20 -24.69
CA ASN A 328 -21.01 -10.77 -24.56
C ASN A 328 -21.47 -10.41 -23.14
N ASP A 329 -21.70 -11.40 -22.27
CA ASP A 329 -21.99 -11.18 -20.87
C ASP A 329 -20.67 -10.89 -20.12
N PRO A 330 -20.55 -9.75 -19.44
CA PRO A 330 -19.36 -9.48 -18.62
C PRO A 330 -19.36 -10.25 -17.29
N ALA A 331 -20.44 -10.95 -16.93
CA ALA A 331 -20.52 -11.77 -15.72
C ALA A 331 -20.02 -13.20 -15.97
N PRO A 332 -19.46 -13.87 -14.95
CA PRO A 332 -19.04 -15.27 -15.08
C PRO A 332 -20.25 -16.20 -15.30
N SER A 333 -20.09 -17.22 -16.15
CA SER A 333 -21.10 -18.26 -16.43
C SER A 333 -21.59 -19.06 -15.21
N GLY A 334 -20.84 -19.01 -14.11
CA GLY A 334 -21.07 -19.83 -12.91
C GLY A 334 -20.61 -21.29 -13.05
N VAL A 335 -20.00 -21.68 -14.18
CA VAL A 335 -19.40 -23.01 -14.36
C VAL A 335 -17.91 -22.93 -14.02
N ASN A 336 -17.56 -23.19 -12.76
CA ASN A 336 -16.18 -23.11 -12.29
C ASN A 336 -15.41 -24.41 -12.56
N ALA A 337 -14.22 -24.29 -13.15
CA ALA A 337 -13.28 -25.38 -13.36
C ALA A 337 -12.25 -25.48 -12.23
N PHE A 338 -11.81 -24.34 -11.71
CA PHE A 338 -10.86 -24.25 -10.60
C PHE A 338 -11.28 -23.15 -9.65
N GLU A 339 -10.98 -23.32 -8.37
CA GLU A 339 -11.21 -22.28 -7.35
C GLU A 339 -10.26 -22.41 -6.18
N GLY A 340 -10.15 -21.34 -5.42
CA GLY A 340 -9.33 -21.24 -4.23
C GLY A 340 -9.57 -19.94 -3.50
N GLU A 341 -9.29 -19.92 -2.20
CA GLU A 341 -9.41 -18.73 -1.37
C GLU A 341 -8.35 -18.72 -0.27
N VAL A 342 -7.94 -17.52 0.14
CA VAL A 342 -7.27 -17.31 1.42
C VAL A 342 -8.34 -17.04 2.46
N SER A 343 -8.32 -17.78 3.57
CA SER A 343 -9.31 -17.61 4.64
C SER A 343 -9.28 -16.18 5.18
N ALA A 344 -10.44 -15.59 5.46
CA ALA A 344 -10.54 -14.22 5.96
C ALA A 344 -9.68 -13.98 7.22
N ALA A 345 -9.65 -14.98 8.12
CA ALA A 345 -8.86 -14.93 9.34
C ALA A 345 -7.34 -14.93 9.09
N ALA A 346 -6.84 -15.63 8.07
CA ALA A 346 -5.42 -15.55 7.70
C ALA A 346 -5.11 -14.28 6.92
N LEU A 347 -6.07 -13.75 6.15
CA LEU A 347 -5.87 -12.57 5.32
C LEU A 347 -5.79 -11.27 6.12
N GLU A 348 -6.50 -11.16 7.25
CA GLU A 348 -6.44 -9.97 8.11
C GLU A 348 -4.99 -9.60 8.52
N PRO A 349 -4.20 -10.49 9.16
CA PRO A 349 -2.81 -10.16 9.49
C PRO A 349 -1.94 -9.97 8.25
N ILE A 350 -2.20 -10.66 7.14
CA ILE A 350 -1.46 -10.46 5.88
C ILE A 350 -1.67 -9.04 5.35
N ARG A 351 -2.91 -8.53 5.37
CA ARG A 351 -3.23 -7.16 4.94
C ARG A 351 -2.57 -6.10 5.83
N LEU A 352 -2.41 -6.35 7.12
CA LEU A 352 -1.62 -5.46 7.98
C LEU A 352 -0.14 -5.39 7.54
N VAL A 353 0.41 -6.48 7.02
CA VAL A 353 1.80 -6.49 6.51
C VAL A 353 1.94 -5.69 5.21
N VAL A 354 1.06 -5.90 4.22
CA VAL A 354 1.30 -5.40 2.85
C VAL A 354 0.26 -4.44 2.28
N ALA A 355 -0.89 -4.26 2.93
CA ALA A 355 -1.95 -3.39 2.43
C ALA A 355 -2.13 -2.13 3.30
N ALA A 356 -2.61 -2.28 4.54
CA ALA A 356 -2.93 -1.14 5.40
C ALA A 356 -2.81 -1.50 6.88
N ALA A 357 -2.24 -0.60 7.67
CA ALA A 357 -2.12 -0.68 9.12
C ALA A 357 -2.33 0.72 9.73
N LEU A 358 -3.47 0.93 10.39
CA LEU A 358 -3.95 2.26 10.82
C LEU A 358 -3.14 2.90 11.96
N ASP A 359 -2.32 2.11 12.64
CA ASP A 359 -1.38 2.55 13.67
C ASP A 359 -0.09 3.14 13.08
N THR A 360 0.16 2.94 11.78
CA THR A 360 1.30 3.55 11.08
C THR A 360 1.01 5.00 10.67
N PRO A 361 2.02 5.87 10.51
CA PRO A 361 1.81 7.30 10.24
C PRO A 361 1.02 7.63 8.97
N ASP A 362 1.18 6.83 7.91
CA ASP A 362 0.50 7.02 6.62
C ASP A 362 -0.66 6.03 6.39
N GLY A 363 -0.88 5.07 7.30
CA GLY A 363 -1.95 4.07 7.20
C GLY A 363 -1.62 2.87 6.31
N ASP A 364 -0.50 2.90 5.59
CA ASP A 364 -0.03 1.80 4.73
C ASP A 364 0.45 0.57 5.54
N GLY A 365 0.55 -0.59 4.89
CA GLY A 365 1.03 -1.82 5.54
C GLY A 365 2.46 -1.71 6.10
N TYR A 366 2.77 -2.48 7.14
CA TYR A 366 4.04 -2.41 7.85
C TYR A 366 5.27 -2.62 6.94
N ALA A 367 5.21 -3.57 5.99
CA ALA A 367 6.33 -3.88 5.10
C ALA A 367 6.62 -2.76 4.09
N LEU A 368 5.57 -2.09 3.58
CA LEU A 368 5.74 -0.94 2.69
C LEU A 368 6.36 0.24 3.42
N ASN A 369 5.86 0.55 4.62
CA ASN A 369 6.42 1.62 5.43
C ASN A 369 7.86 1.33 5.87
N ALA A 370 8.18 0.09 6.23
CA ALA A 370 9.55 -0.32 6.53
C ALA A 370 10.49 -0.11 5.35
N LEU A 371 10.07 -0.52 4.15
CA LEU A 371 10.85 -0.31 2.92
C LEU A 371 11.08 1.18 2.66
N ASN A 372 10.06 2.02 2.84
CA ASN A 372 10.17 3.47 2.72
C ASN A 372 11.17 4.07 3.73
N GLN A 373 11.24 3.53 4.96
CA GLN A 373 12.25 3.96 5.93
C GLN A 373 13.67 3.54 5.52
N VAL A 374 13.86 2.32 5.03
CA VAL A 374 15.18 1.88 4.54
C VAL A 374 15.65 2.73 3.35
N LEU A 375 14.76 3.10 2.44
CA LEU A 375 15.09 4.02 1.34
C LEU A 375 15.51 5.42 1.81
N LYS A 376 15.14 5.84 3.03
CA LYS A 376 15.64 7.07 3.65
C LYS A 376 17.00 6.89 4.31
N ILE A 377 17.37 5.68 4.74
CA ILE A 377 18.70 5.38 5.29
C ILE A 377 19.77 5.44 4.20
N GLU A 378 19.49 4.95 2.99
CA GLU A 378 20.47 4.90 1.89
C GLU A 378 21.18 6.24 1.59
N PRO A 379 20.49 7.38 1.38
CA PRO A 379 21.16 8.65 1.15
C PRO A 379 21.98 9.11 2.37
N GLU A 380 21.49 8.92 3.59
CA GLU A 380 22.20 9.28 4.83
C GLU A 380 23.54 8.54 4.94
N VAL A 381 23.54 7.23 4.64
CA VAL A 381 24.75 6.40 4.59
C VAL A 381 25.71 6.86 3.48
N GLY A 382 25.17 7.29 2.34
CA GLY A 382 25.95 7.94 1.29
C GLY A 382 26.66 9.20 1.78
N PHE A 383 25.94 10.07 2.49
CA PHE A 383 26.51 11.28 3.09
C PHE A 383 27.53 10.98 4.18
N GLN A 384 27.30 9.98 5.03
CA GLN A 384 28.29 9.54 6.03
C GLN A 384 29.63 9.17 5.39
N LYS A 385 29.59 8.44 4.26
CA LYS A 385 30.79 8.06 3.53
C LYS A 385 31.55 9.28 3.01
N ASP A 386 30.83 10.25 2.45
CA ASP A 386 31.42 11.50 1.93
C ASP A 386 32.05 12.32 3.08
N TYR A 387 31.33 12.51 4.19
CA TYR A 387 31.82 13.27 5.34
C TYR A 387 32.99 12.58 6.07
N SER A 388 32.97 11.26 6.18
CA SER A 388 34.03 10.49 6.82
C SER A 388 35.31 10.44 5.99
N ILE A 389 35.23 10.23 4.67
CA ILE A 389 36.40 9.93 3.83
C ILE A 389 36.83 11.12 2.96
N ALA A 390 35.88 11.81 2.33
CA ALA A 390 36.18 12.82 1.32
C ALA A 390 36.31 14.23 1.91
N GLU A 391 35.40 14.61 2.80
CA GLU A 391 35.29 15.97 3.32
C GLU A 391 35.96 16.15 4.69
N ASN A 392 36.15 15.06 5.44
CA ASN A 392 36.74 15.08 6.77
C ASN A 392 35.97 16.01 7.74
N ASP A 393 34.64 15.92 7.70
CA ASP A 393 33.71 16.71 8.53
C ASP A 393 33.05 15.82 9.60
N LEU A 394 33.59 15.86 10.82
CA LEU A 394 33.09 15.07 11.93
C LEU A 394 31.69 15.53 12.39
N ALA A 395 31.39 16.83 12.31
CA ALA A 395 30.11 17.34 12.78
C ALA A 395 28.99 16.89 11.84
N ALA A 396 29.21 17.04 10.53
CA ALA A 396 28.26 16.56 9.52
C ALA A 396 28.08 15.03 9.60
N LEU A 397 29.16 14.26 9.79
CA LEU A 397 29.08 12.82 9.99
C LEU A 397 28.17 12.44 11.17
N LYS A 398 28.26 13.14 12.31
CA LYS A 398 27.43 12.85 13.49
C LYS A 398 25.96 13.18 13.29
N ILE A 399 25.64 14.25 12.55
CA ILE A 399 24.26 14.56 12.17
C ILE A 399 23.65 13.41 11.37
N GLN A 400 24.39 12.86 10.39
CA GLN A 400 23.90 11.73 9.58
C GLN A 400 23.74 10.45 10.42
N ALA A 401 24.67 10.18 11.34
CA ALA A 401 24.56 9.06 12.27
C ALA A 401 23.34 9.16 13.18
N GLU A 402 23.03 10.36 13.67
CA GLU A 402 21.79 10.63 14.40
C GLU A 402 20.55 10.40 13.54
N GLY A 403 20.55 10.87 12.28
CA GLY A 403 19.43 10.70 11.36
C GLY A 403 19.09 9.23 11.11
N ILE A 404 20.11 8.40 10.83
CA ILE A 404 19.94 6.95 10.66
C ILE A 404 19.44 6.32 11.96
N LEU A 405 20.06 6.65 13.10
CA LEU A 405 19.65 6.13 14.40
C LEU A 405 18.17 6.46 14.71
N ASN A 406 17.72 7.68 14.40
CA ASN A 406 16.34 8.11 14.61
C ASN A 406 15.35 7.37 13.69
N ILE A 407 15.74 7.01 12.46
CA ILE A 407 14.93 6.14 11.59
C ILE A 407 14.83 4.72 12.14
N LEU A 408 15.92 4.16 12.67
CA LEU A 408 15.95 2.80 13.20
C LEU A 408 15.13 2.68 14.48
N GLU A 409 15.26 3.64 15.38
CA GLU A 409 14.74 3.59 16.74
C GLU A 409 13.26 3.97 16.80
N GLY A 410 12.84 5.03 16.10
CA GLY A 410 11.51 5.62 16.29
C GLY A 410 11.41 6.44 17.58
N GLN A 411 10.45 7.37 17.62
CA GLN A 411 10.37 8.44 18.61
C GLN A 411 10.22 7.96 20.06
N ASP A 412 9.63 6.77 20.25
CA ASP A 412 9.34 6.20 21.56
C ASP A 412 10.50 5.38 22.11
N ALA A 413 11.55 5.16 21.31
CA ALA A 413 12.66 4.30 21.69
C ALA A 413 13.79 5.06 22.42
N PRO A 414 14.52 4.42 23.35
CA PRO A 414 15.46 5.10 24.24
C PRO A 414 16.64 5.79 23.55
N ASN A 415 16.96 5.41 22.31
CA ASN A 415 18.08 5.98 21.55
C ASN A 415 17.65 7.09 20.57
N PHE A 416 16.36 7.40 20.47
CA PHE A 416 15.89 8.53 19.67
C PHE A 416 16.29 9.87 20.30
N GLY A 417 16.45 10.90 19.47
CA GLY A 417 16.63 12.30 19.87
C GLY A 417 17.91 12.94 19.33
N ASP A 418 18.31 14.03 19.99
CA ASP A 418 19.55 14.78 19.72
C ASP A 418 20.73 14.02 20.36
N ARG A 419 21.46 13.30 19.52
CA ARG A 419 22.55 12.40 19.84
C ARG A 419 23.90 12.98 19.45
N ASP A 420 23.93 13.92 18.52
CA ASP A 420 25.14 14.66 18.16
C ASP A 420 25.43 15.82 19.14
N GLY A 421 24.44 16.21 19.96
CA GLY A 421 24.55 17.27 20.96
C GLY A 421 24.46 18.68 20.38
N SER A 422 23.88 18.81 19.18
CA SER A 422 23.72 20.10 18.48
C SER A 422 22.64 20.99 19.11
N GLY A 423 21.71 20.41 19.87
CA GLY A 423 20.52 21.06 20.42
C GLY A 423 19.28 20.90 19.55
N ASP A 424 19.38 20.31 18.37
CA ASP A 424 18.29 20.06 17.44
C ASP A 424 18.18 18.56 17.15
N VAL A 425 16.96 18.01 17.13
CA VAL A 425 16.74 16.61 16.73
C VAL A 425 16.63 16.53 15.22
N TYR A 426 17.57 15.84 14.58
CA TYR A 426 17.53 15.52 13.17
C TYR A 426 16.90 14.14 12.94
N ASN A 427 15.65 14.14 12.43
CA ASN A 427 14.94 12.92 12.07
C ASN A 427 14.42 13.00 10.63
N PRO A 428 15.10 12.34 9.67
CA PRO A 428 14.58 12.20 8.31
C PRO A 428 13.48 11.14 8.18
N GLY A 429 13.28 10.30 9.21
CA GLY A 429 12.26 9.25 9.27
C GLY A 429 10.84 9.76 9.55
N ASP A 430 9.92 8.82 9.67
CA ASP A 430 8.52 9.08 10.04
C ASP A 430 8.26 9.06 11.56
N GLY A 431 9.25 8.67 12.36
CA GLY A 431 9.15 8.57 13.82
C GLY A 431 8.57 7.25 14.34
N TYR A 432 8.17 6.30 13.50
CA TYR A 432 7.66 4.99 13.95
C TYR A 432 8.78 4.01 14.32
N GLY A 433 9.86 4.01 13.53
CA GLY A 433 11.05 3.19 13.77
C GLY A 433 11.00 1.82 13.09
N LEU A 434 12.13 1.38 12.52
CA LEU A 434 12.27 -0.01 12.04
C LEU A 434 12.26 -1.02 13.21
N LEU A 435 12.88 -0.67 14.34
CA LEU A 435 12.99 -1.48 15.55
C LEU A 435 11.94 -1.08 16.60
N GLY A 436 11.68 0.21 16.79
CA GLY A 436 10.54 0.77 17.57
C GLY A 436 10.38 0.23 19.00
N PHE A 437 11.45 0.21 19.81
CA PHE A 437 11.46 -0.42 21.15
C PHE A 437 10.77 -1.81 21.22
N GLY A 438 10.94 -2.63 20.18
CA GLY A 438 10.33 -3.96 20.07
C GLY A 438 8.93 -3.98 19.45
N ALA A 439 8.40 -2.82 19.05
CA ALA A 439 7.11 -2.62 18.39
C ALA A 439 7.23 -1.83 17.07
N GLY A 440 8.44 -1.69 16.52
CA GLY A 440 8.66 -1.04 15.23
C GLY A 440 8.17 -1.87 14.04
N TYR A 441 8.42 -1.38 12.83
CA TYR A 441 7.92 -2.04 11.63
C TYR A 441 8.38 -3.51 11.50
N LEU A 442 9.65 -3.81 11.76
CA LEU A 442 10.17 -5.18 11.58
C LEU A 442 9.59 -6.18 12.59
N PRO A 443 9.54 -5.87 13.91
CA PRO A 443 8.81 -6.70 14.87
C PRO A 443 7.32 -6.87 14.53
N ALA A 444 6.66 -5.82 14.03
CA ALA A 444 5.26 -5.89 13.64
C ALA A 444 5.04 -6.85 12.46
N ILE A 445 5.89 -6.77 11.41
CA ILE A 445 5.84 -7.71 10.27
C ILE A 445 6.02 -9.16 10.75
N ALA A 446 7.03 -9.43 11.59
CA ALA A 446 7.27 -10.77 12.12
C ALA A 446 6.06 -11.30 12.91
N THR A 447 5.45 -10.44 13.74
CA THR A 447 4.28 -10.78 14.55
C THR A 447 3.07 -11.10 13.69
N GLN A 448 2.79 -10.29 12.67
CA GLN A 448 1.63 -10.51 11.80
C GLN A 448 1.84 -11.71 10.86
N ALA A 449 3.06 -11.92 10.35
CA ALA A 449 3.37 -13.14 9.62
C ALA A 449 3.15 -14.39 10.48
N ALA A 450 3.62 -14.38 11.74
CA ALA A 450 3.36 -15.47 12.68
C ALA A 450 1.86 -15.68 12.91
N ALA A 451 1.09 -14.59 13.07
CA ALA A 451 -0.36 -14.67 13.24
C ALA A 451 -1.04 -15.33 12.03
N ALA A 452 -0.68 -14.94 10.80
CA ALA A 452 -1.21 -15.55 9.57
C ALA A 452 -0.96 -17.06 9.49
N ALA A 453 0.22 -17.52 9.91
CA ALA A 453 0.59 -18.94 9.90
C ALA A 453 -0.16 -19.79 10.94
N GLN A 454 -0.59 -19.20 12.06
CA GLN A 454 -1.18 -19.94 13.19
C GLN A 454 -2.71 -19.97 13.16
N VAL A 455 -3.34 -19.30 12.19
CA VAL A 455 -4.80 -19.30 12.04
C VAL A 455 -5.31 -20.67 11.58
N GLU A 456 -6.41 -21.13 12.16
CA GLU A 456 -7.11 -22.33 11.72
C GLU A 456 -7.59 -22.17 10.26
N GLY A 457 -7.20 -23.11 9.39
CA GLY A 457 -7.53 -23.05 7.96
C GLY A 457 -6.57 -22.20 7.13
N ALA A 458 -5.41 -21.76 7.68
CA ALA A 458 -4.33 -21.23 6.86
C ALA A 458 -3.86 -22.27 5.83
N SER A 459 -3.67 -21.84 4.59
CA SER A 459 -3.24 -22.72 3.50
C SER A 459 -1.77 -23.13 3.69
N PRO A 460 -1.34 -24.30 3.19
CA PRO A 460 0.08 -24.67 3.17
C PRO A 460 0.99 -23.61 2.57
N GLU A 461 0.53 -22.89 1.53
CA GLU A 461 1.28 -21.80 0.92
C GLU A 461 1.39 -20.60 1.86
N THR A 462 0.29 -20.16 2.49
CA THR A 462 0.32 -19.08 3.47
C THR A 462 1.28 -19.38 4.62
N VAL A 463 1.23 -20.61 5.17
CA VAL A 463 2.13 -21.04 6.25
C VAL A 463 3.59 -20.98 5.80
N LEU A 464 3.91 -21.53 4.63
CA LEU A 464 5.27 -21.52 4.08
C LEU A 464 5.83 -20.10 3.95
N GLN A 465 5.07 -19.21 3.30
CA GLN A 465 5.52 -17.85 3.03
C GLN A 465 5.60 -17.01 4.31
N ALA A 466 4.72 -17.26 5.28
CA ALA A 466 4.74 -16.61 6.58
C ALA A 466 5.96 -17.04 7.43
N GLU A 467 6.35 -18.31 7.40
CA GLU A 467 7.57 -18.78 8.06
C GLU A 467 8.82 -18.16 7.41
N GLN A 468 8.84 -18.05 6.08
CA GLN A 468 9.92 -17.38 5.36
C GLN A 468 9.98 -15.88 5.66
N ALA A 469 8.83 -15.20 5.74
CA ALA A 469 8.74 -13.80 6.12
C ALA A 469 9.25 -13.57 7.55
N GLN A 470 8.94 -14.45 8.50
CA GLN A 470 9.48 -14.39 9.86
C GLN A 470 11.01 -14.53 9.87
N ALA A 471 11.56 -15.45 9.08
CA ALA A 471 13.02 -15.62 8.96
C ALA A 471 13.70 -14.39 8.35
N ALA A 472 13.14 -13.83 7.28
CA ALA A 472 13.62 -12.59 6.66
C ALA A 472 13.53 -11.39 7.61
N ALA A 473 12.42 -11.27 8.36
CA ALA A 473 12.25 -10.22 9.36
C ALA A 473 13.28 -10.35 10.49
N ALA A 474 13.56 -11.55 10.98
CA ALA A 474 14.58 -11.78 12.00
C ALA A 474 15.98 -11.36 11.51
N ASN A 475 16.31 -11.64 10.25
CA ASN A 475 17.56 -11.19 9.64
C ASN A 475 17.60 -9.66 9.50
N ALA A 476 16.53 -9.04 8.99
CA ALA A 476 16.42 -7.59 8.87
C ALA A 476 16.54 -6.88 10.24
N ILE A 477 15.93 -7.43 11.30
CA ILE A 477 16.07 -6.94 12.68
C ILE A 477 17.54 -6.99 13.09
N SER A 478 18.20 -8.14 12.93
CA SER A 478 19.61 -8.31 13.28
C SER A 478 20.52 -7.33 12.54
N LEU A 479 20.26 -7.09 11.25
CA LEU A 479 20.99 -6.10 10.45
C LEU A 479 20.75 -4.68 10.96
N ALA A 480 19.50 -4.30 11.22
CA ALA A 480 19.13 -2.99 11.74
C ALA A 480 19.73 -2.73 13.14
N GLU A 481 19.78 -3.74 14.02
CA GLU A 481 20.43 -3.66 15.33
C GLU A 481 21.95 -3.46 15.20
N GLN A 482 22.60 -4.15 14.26
CA GLN A 482 24.03 -3.96 14.00
C GLN A 482 24.32 -2.56 13.45
N ILE A 483 23.48 -2.04 12.55
CA ILE A 483 23.60 -0.66 12.05
C ILE A 483 23.45 0.32 13.22
N ARG A 484 22.39 0.20 14.03
CA ARG A 484 22.17 1.02 15.24
C ARG A 484 23.41 1.04 16.13
N ASP A 485 23.98 -0.13 16.43
CA ASP A 485 25.13 -0.25 17.33
C ASP A 485 26.40 0.39 16.74
N LEU A 486 26.56 0.38 15.41
CA LEU A 486 27.63 1.09 14.73
C LEU A 486 27.40 2.61 14.72
N GLU A 487 26.17 3.07 14.52
CA GLU A 487 25.85 4.50 14.56
C GLU A 487 26.11 5.11 15.93
N LEU A 488 25.76 4.40 17.00
CA LEU A 488 26.09 4.79 18.37
C LEU A 488 27.61 4.91 18.58
N GLN A 489 28.43 4.08 17.92
CA GLN A 489 29.88 4.19 17.96
C GLN A 489 30.41 5.36 17.11
N ILE A 490 29.82 5.62 15.93
CA ILE A 490 30.17 6.76 15.08
C ILE A 490 29.89 8.08 15.82
N LEU A 491 28.78 8.19 16.54
CA LEU A 491 28.45 9.33 17.39
C LEU A 491 29.50 9.59 18.49
N GLN A 492 30.16 8.54 18.99
CA GLN A 492 31.22 8.62 19.98
C GLN A 492 32.62 8.89 19.40
N ALA A 493 32.78 8.82 18.07
CA ALA A 493 34.07 8.99 17.42
C ALA A 493 34.67 10.38 17.70
N GLY A 494 36.00 10.41 17.91
CA GLY A 494 36.76 11.63 18.16
C GLY A 494 37.20 12.35 16.89
N ASP A 495 37.27 11.63 15.79
CA ASP A 495 37.62 12.12 14.45
C ASP A 495 37.05 11.18 13.36
N THR A 496 36.99 11.67 12.13
CA THR A 496 36.47 10.94 10.97
C THR A 496 37.30 9.71 10.60
N ALA A 497 38.61 9.72 10.90
CA ALA A 497 39.50 8.60 10.62
C ALA A 497 39.18 7.38 11.52
N SER A 498 38.87 7.62 12.79
CA SER A 498 38.43 6.59 13.73
C SER A 498 37.05 6.02 13.42
N ALA A 499 36.20 6.78 12.71
CA ALA A 499 34.87 6.36 12.30
C ALA A 499 34.83 5.64 10.93
N ALA A 500 35.87 5.76 10.11
CA ALA A 500 35.84 5.33 8.71
C ALA A 500 35.52 3.83 8.53
N ASP A 501 36.08 2.97 9.37
CA ASP A 501 35.81 1.52 9.32
C ASP A 501 34.39 1.17 9.78
N LEU A 502 33.82 1.96 10.69
CA LEU A 502 32.43 1.81 11.13
C LEU A 502 31.46 2.19 10.01
N VAL A 503 31.70 3.34 9.35
CA VAL A 503 30.90 3.80 8.21
C VAL A 503 30.93 2.79 7.07
N ASN A 504 32.08 2.19 6.76
CA ASN A 504 32.15 1.14 5.73
C ASN A 504 31.34 -0.11 6.10
N GLN A 505 31.26 -0.47 7.38
CA GLN A 505 30.40 -1.57 7.84
C GLN A 505 28.91 -1.21 7.75
N VAL A 506 28.53 0.02 8.13
CA VAL A 506 27.17 0.53 7.95
C VAL A 506 26.75 0.47 6.48
N VAL A 507 27.63 0.88 5.55
CA VAL A 507 27.37 0.79 4.10
C VAL A 507 27.07 -0.65 3.67
N ALA A 508 27.90 -1.61 4.10
CA ALA A 508 27.71 -3.02 3.73
C ALA A 508 26.42 -3.60 4.33
N LEU A 509 26.15 -3.33 5.61
CA LEU A 509 24.94 -3.79 6.29
C LEU A 509 23.68 -3.17 5.70
N THR A 510 23.71 -1.90 5.31
CA THR A 510 22.59 -1.21 4.67
C THR A 510 22.29 -1.83 3.30
N GLN A 511 23.32 -2.19 2.53
CA GLN A 511 23.13 -2.91 1.26
C GLN A 511 22.45 -4.27 1.45
N SER A 512 22.83 -5.02 2.48
CA SER A 512 22.17 -6.27 2.86
C SER A 512 20.74 -6.02 3.39
N LEU A 513 20.53 -4.96 4.17
CA LEU A 513 19.20 -4.62 4.69
C LEU A 513 18.24 -4.23 3.56
N THR A 514 18.69 -3.52 2.53
CA THR A 514 17.82 -3.17 1.39
C THR A 514 17.55 -4.35 0.46
N ASP A 515 18.42 -5.36 0.40
CA ASP A 515 18.58 -6.25 -0.77
C ASP A 515 18.99 -5.48 -2.03
N ALA A 516 20.14 -4.80 -1.95
CA ALA A 516 20.67 -4.02 -3.06
C ALA A 516 21.02 -4.88 -4.30
N ASP A 517 21.35 -6.16 -4.11
CA ASP A 517 21.63 -7.16 -5.15
C ASP A 517 20.38 -7.89 -5.68
N GLY A 518 19.22 -7.62 -5.09
CA GLY A 518 17.92 -8.14 -5.52
C GLY A 518 17.30 -9.08 -4.50
N VAL A 519 16.05 -9.45 -4.74
CA VAL A 519 15.27 -10.31 -3.84
C VAL A 519 15.85 -11.74 -3.81
N ASP A 520 16.11 -12.29 -2.61
CA ASP A 520 16.56 -13.67 -2.41
C ASP A 520 15.44 -14.56 -1.85
N LEU A 521 14.55 -15.04 -2.73
CA LEU A 521 13.55 -16.05 -2.36
C LEU A 521 14.15 -17.47 -2.21
N ALA A 522 15.40 -17.70 -2.60
CA ALA A 522 16.04 -19.01 -2.46
C ALA A 522 16.56 -19.22 -1.03
N ASN A 523 17.00 -18.14 -0.36
CA ASN A 523 17.39 -18.14 1.04
C ASN A 523 16.75 -16.97 1.80
N PRO A 524 15.42 -16.96 2.02
CA PRO A 524 14.71 -15.86 2.67
C PRO A 524 15.32 -15.38 3.99
N GLY A 525 15.86 -16.30 4.80
CA GLY A 525 16.51 -15.96 6.07
C GLY A 525 17.84 -15.20 5.95
N GLN A 526 18.33 -14.96 4.73
CA GLN A 526 19.46 -14.07 4.45
C GLN A 526 19.02 -12.79 3.71
N GLY A 527 17.76 -12.73 3.26
CA GLY A 527 17.19 -11.57 2.60
C GLY A 527 16.89 -10.44 3.59
N GLY A 528 16.85 -9.23 3.05
CA GLY A 528 16.49 -7.99 3.69
C GLY A 528 15.07 -7.54 3.30
N MET A 529 14.89 -6.24 3.12
CA MET A 529 13.58 -5.62 3.07
C MET A 529 12.77 -5.89 1.81
N ARG A 530 13.41 -5.96 0.63
CA ARG A 530 12.67 -6.27 -0.60
C ARG A 530 12.19 -7.71 -0.61
N THR A 531 13.02 -8.62 -0.09
CA THR A 531 12.66 -10.02 0.14
C THR A 531 11.51 -10.12 1.12
N LEU A 532 11.59 -9.44 2.26
CA LEU A 532 10.52 -9.42 3.25
C LEU A 532 9.19 -8.87 2.69
N TYR A 533 9.24 -7.77 1.93
CA TYR A 533 8.06 -7.21 1.29
C TYR A 533 7.43 -8.20 0.29
N THR A 534 8.25 -8.83 -0.54
CA THR A 534 7.79 -9.84 -1.52
C THR A 534 7.14 -11.04 -0.83
N LEU A 535 7.76 -11.56 0.24
CA LEU A 535 7.20 -12.66 1.02
C LEU A 535 5.87 -12.28 1.65
N GLY A 536 5.74 -11.04 2.12
CA GLY A 536 4.47 -10.50 2.62
C GLY A 536 3.34 -10.58 1.59
N GLN A 537 3.64 -10.29 0.32
CA GLN A 537 2.67 -10.43 -0.77
C GLN A 537 2.36 -11.91 -1.06
N LEU A 538 3.40 -12.76 -1.05
CA LEU A 538 3.26 -14.19 -1.30
C LEU A 538 2.46 -14.92 -0.21
N MET A 539 2.38 -14.40 1.02
CA MET A 539 1.49 -14.97 2.05
C MET A 539 0.02 -15.02 1.61
N ALA A 540 -0.40 -14.08 0.76
CA ALA A 540 -1.76 -14.01 0.21
C ALA A 540 -1.95 -14.83 -1.07
N SER A 541 -1.00 -15.70 -1.44
CA SER A 541 -1.13 -16.50 -2.65
C SER A 541 -2.31 -17.46 -2.55
N ILE A 542 -3.14 -17.49 -3.61
CA ILE A 542 -4.35 -18.30 -3.67
C ILE A 542 -4.03 -19.62 -4.36
N GLU A 543 -4.07 -20.71 -3.61
CA GLU A 543 -3.94 -22.07 -4.13
C GLU A 543 -5.21 -22.47 -4.88
N LEU A 544 -5.08 -22.86 -6.14
CA LEU A 544 -6.22 -23.25 -6.99
C LEU A 544 -6.34 -24.77 -7.08
N PHE A 545 -7.55 -25.27 -6.86
CA PHE A 545 -7.91 -26.67 -6.92
C PHE A 545 -8.98 -26.93 -7.97
N PRO A 546 -8.97 -28.08 -8.66
CA PRO A 546 -10.04 -28.46 -9.56
C PRO A 546 -11.37 -28.60 -8.81
N VAL A 547 -12.46 -28.06 -9.38
CA VAL A 547 -13.82 -28.27 -8.85
C VAL A 547 -14.27 -29.68 -9.19
N ALA A 548 -14.88 -30.38 -8.22
CA ALA A 548 -15.33 -31.75 -8.41
C ALA A 548 -16.58 -31.84 -9.32
N GLY A 549 -16.46 -32.53 -10.46
CA GLY A 549 -17.58 -32.77 -11.39
C GLY A 549 -17.12 -32.86 -12.84
N GLU A 550 -18.01 -33.28 -13.75
CA GLU A 550 -17.76 -33.11 -15.18
C GLU A 550 -17.97 -31.64 -15.55
N ILE A 551 -16.93 -31.02 -16.14
CA ILE A 551 -17.00 -29.66 -16.66
C ILE A 551 -17.73 -29.70 -17.99
N THR A 552 -18.95 -29.16 -18.04
CA THR A 552 -19.76 -29.06 -19.26
C THR A 552 -19.75 -27.64 -19.82
N ALA A 553 -19.85 -27.49 -21.14
CA ALA A 553 -19.96 -26.17 -21.76
C ALA A 553 -21.19 -25.42 -21.22
N PRO A 554 -21.06 -24.12 -20.87
CA PRO A 554 -22.21 -23.30 -20.52
C PRO A 554 -23.18 -23.17 -21.71
N ALA A 555 -24.46 -22.97 -21.43
CA ALA A 555 -25.44 -22.74 -22.49
C ALA A 555 -25.10 -21.45 -23.26
N ALA A 556 -25.06 -21.52 -24.60
CA ALA A 556 -24.83 -20.33 -25.41
C ALA A 556 -25.91 -19.28 -25.14
N ALA A 557 -25.49 -18.02 -24.93
CA ALA A 557 -26.41 -16.91 -24.78
C ALA A 557 -27.37 -16.86 -25.99
N PRO A 558 -28.68 -16.60 -25.78
CA PRO A 558 -29.63 -16.51 -26.87
C PRO A 558 -29.19 -15.39 -27.83
N THR A 559 -28.98 -15.74 -29.10
CA THR A 559 -28.72 -14.77 -30.16
C THR A 559 -29.85 -13.73 -30.15
N PRO A 560 -29.57 -12.41 -30.12
CA PRO A 560 -30.62 -11.41 -30.23
C PRO A 560 -31.40 -11.68 -31.52
N GLU A 561 -32.68 -12.01 -31.37
CA GLU A 561 -33.57 -12.22 -32.50
C GLU A 561 -33.67 -10.88 -33.23
N LEU A 562 -33.09 -10.81 -34.43
CA LEU A 562 -33.28 -9.67 -35.33
C LEU A 562 -34.78 -9.56 -35.57
N ILE A 563 -35.41 -8.58 -34.95
CA ILE A 563 -36.77 -8.18 -35.28
C ILE A 563 -36.69 -7.62 -36.71
N ASP A 564 -36.94 -8.49 -37.69
CA ASP A 564 -37.22 -8.08 -39.06
C ASP A 564 -38.48 -7.20 -39.02
N GLU A 565 -38.27 -5.88 -39.01
CA GLU A 565 -39.34 -4.90 -39.15
C GLU A 565 -39.93 -5.06 -40.57
N HIS A 566 -40.89 -5.97 -40.69
CA HIS A 566 -41.74 -6.09 -41.87
C HIS A 566 -42.51 -4.78 -42.02
N ALA A 567 -42.06 -3.94 -42.95
CA ALA A 567 -42.82 -2.83 -43.51
C ALA A 567 -44.09 -3.37 -44.18
N GLY A 568 -45.12 -3.56 -43.36
CA GLY A 568 -46.48 -3.91 -43.76
C GLY A 568 -47.22 -2.66 -44.24
N ASP A 569 -47.17 -2.47 -45.54
CA ASP A 569 -48.06 -1.63 -46.34
C ASP A 569 -49.54 -1.86 -45.95
N THR A 570 -50.22 -0.86 -45.38
CA THR A 570 -51.69 -0.81 -45.38
C THR A 570 -52.22 0.62 -45.55
N VAL A 571 -52.84 0.80 -46.71
CA VAL A 571 -53.73 1.90 -47.09
C VAL A 571 -55.14 1.65 -46.55
N SER A 572 -55.75 2.65 -45.88
CA SER A 572 -57.20 2.99 -45.89
C SER A 572 -57.38 4.24 -45.01
N GLU A 573 -57.63 5.46 -45.52
CA GLU A 573 -58.91 6.01 -46.00
C GLU A 573 -60.17 5.67 -45.17
N HIS A 574 -61.00 6.70 -44.93
CA HIS A 574 -62.24 6.83 -44.10
C HIS A 574 -62.02 7.02 -42.59
N ASP A 575 -62.59 7.99 -41.88
CA ASP A 575 -63.71 8.92 -42.14
C ASP A 575 -63.60 10.16 -41.22
N GLY A 576 -64.25 11.26 -41.62
CA GLY A 576 -64.23 12.53 -40.89
C GLY A 576 -65.14 12.58 -39.65
N ASN A 577 -64.79 13.47 -38.72
CA ASN A 577 -65.58 14.63 -38.31
C ASN A 577 -64.71 15.59 -37.48
#